data_AF-A0A1S3HIS8-F1
#
_entry.id   AF-A0A1S3HIS8-F1
#
_cell.length_a   1.000
_cell.length_b   1.000
_cell.length_c   1.000
_cell.angle_alpha   90.00
_cell.angle_beta   90.00
_cell.angle_gamma   90.00
#
_symmetry.space_group_name_H-M   'P 1'
#
loop_
_entity.id
_entity.type
_entity.pdbx_description
1 polymer ?
#
loop_
_entity_poly.entity_id
_entity_poly.type
_entity_poly.pdbx_seq_one_letter_code
_entity_poly.pdbx_strand_id
1 'polypeptide(L)'
;MWLSFQEEADMGIIERIQLKNFMCHTRLDFPFCPNINFITGNNGSGKSAILTGLVVGLGGGAKATSRGTSVRGFIKNGKQSGEVIIKLRNRGSEAFKHDQYGDSIIIKRTMKAVGGSAYRLENAEGKLVSNKKEELDHIVDHFNIQINNPVAVLNQDTSRNFLHSKNPNDKYKFFLKATQLEQMKQDYCSITEQMEITKGIISTKETTVPTLHAEVLEWEKKFKAVQNCDDLRGKIQALKNEIAWAIVIECEEVSQPFC
;
A
#
# COMPACT_ATOMS: atom_id res chain seq x y z
N MET A 1 40.06 3.10 27.06
CA MET A 1 40.23 2.98 25.61
C MET A 1 39.85 1.56 25.23
N TRP A 2 38.90 1.40 24.31
CA TRP A 2 38.34 0.14 23.77
C TRP A 2 37.40 -0.61 24.74
N LEU A 3 36.16 -0.98 24.42
CA LEU A 3 35.51 -1.25 23.14
C LEU A 3 34.21 -0.43 23.02
N SER A 4 34.11 0.40 21.99
CA SER A 4 32.81 0.89 21.50
C SER A 4 31.99 -0.33 21.11
N PHE A 5 30.91 -0.60 21.86
CA PHE A 5 29.88 -1.54 21.43
C PHE A 5 29.48 -1.14 20.02
N GLN A 6 29.60 -2.09 19.09
CA GLN A 6 29.14 -1.92 17.73
C GLN A 6 27.65 -1.59 17.81
N GLU A 7 27.26 -0.35 17.49
CA GLU A 7 25.85 0.06 17.48
C GLU A 7 25.08 -0.91 16.59
N GLU A 8 24.19 -1.68 17.19
CA GLU A 8 23.27 -2.51 16.43
C GLU A 8 22.41 -1.60 15.55
N ALA A 9 22.09 -2.04 14.34
CA ALA A 9 21.14 -1.27 13.54
C ALA A 9 19.80 -1.14 14.28
N ASP A 10 19.31 0.08 14.37
CA ASP A 10 18.08 0.41 15.09
C ASP A 10 16.81 -0.06 14.35
N MET A 11 16.90 -0.31 13.05
CA MET A 11 15.75 -0.64 12.20
C MET A 11 16.07 -1.70 11.15
N GLY A 12 15.02 -2.32 10.59
CA GLY A 12 15.15 -3.26 9.47
C GLY A 12 15.74 -4.64 9.84
N ILE A 13 16.16 -4.84 11.08
CA ILE A 13 16.65 -6.13 11.58
C ILE A 13 15.47 -7.10 11.75
N ILE A 14 15.62 -8.30 11.19
CA ILE A 14 14.67 -9.39 11.40
C ILE A 14 14.94 -10.00 12.77
N GLU A 15 14.03 -9.82 13.73
CA GLU A 15 14.21 -10.31 15.10
C GLU A 15 13.71 -11.74 15.28
N ARG A 16 12.67 -12.13 14.52
CA ARG A 16 12.02 -13.44 14.70
C ARG A 16 11.26 -13.86 13.46
N ILE A 17 11.21 -15.16 13.22
CA ILE A 17 10.26 -15.78 12.30
C ILE A 17 9.50 -16.91 12.99
N GLN A 18 8.20 -16.98 12.75
CA GLN A 18 7.36 -18.10 13.15
C GLN A 18 6.68 -18.67 11.91
N LEU A 19 6.70 -19.99 11.79
CA LEU A 19 6.05 -20.72 10.70
C LEU A 19 5.01 -21.65 11.29
N LYS A 20 3.78 -21.63 10.78
CA LYS A 20 2.73 -22.58 11.17
C LYS A 20 2.19 -23.26 9.92
N ASN A 21 2.12 -24.60 9.95
CA ASN A 21 1.68 -25.43 8.83
C ASN A 21 2.33 -24.99 7.50
N PHE A 22 3.64 -24.76 7.51
CA PHE A 22 4.42 -24.23 6.39
C PHE A 22 5.45 -25.27 5.94
N MET A 23 5.33 -25.75 4.71
CA MET A 23 6.16 -26.83 4.16
C MET A 23 6.22 -28.04 5.11
N CYS A 24 7.41 -28.42 5.60
CA CYS A 24 7.60 -29.52 6.53
C CYS A 24 7.28 -29.14 8.00
N HIS A 25 7.13 -27.86 8.33
CA HIS A 25 6.95 -27.38 9.70
C HIS A 25 5.48 -27.30 10.09
N THR A 26 5.09 -27.99 11.17
CA THR A 26 3.78 -27.78 11.80
C THR A 26 3.79 -26.49 12.62
N ARG A 27 4.86 -26.29 13.41
CA ARG A 27 5.17 -25.08 14.14
C ARG A 27 6.68 -24.95 14.21
N LEU A 28 7.20 -23.82 13.77
CA LEU A 28 8.59 -23.41 13.97
C LEU A 28 8.56 -22.02 14.57
N ASP A 29 9.45 -21.80 15.52
CA ASP A 29 9.61 -20.50 16.17
C ASP A 29 11.10 -20.24 16.34
N PHE A 30 11.61 -19.26 15.60
CA PHE A 30 13.04 -19.02 15.48
C PHE A 30 13.36 -17.54 15.74
N PRO A 31 13.93 -17.21 16.92
CA PRO A 31 14.50 -15.89 17.17
C PRO A 31 15.86 -15.77 16.47
N PHE A 32 16.10 -14.62 15.85
CA PHE A 32 17.38 -14.28 15.24
C PHE A 32 18.23 -13.46 16.19
N CYS A 33 19.53 -13.65 16.12
CA CYS A 33 20.53 -12.74 16.64
C CYS A 33 20.63 -11.50 15.71
N PRO A 34 20.98 -10.31 16.23
CA PRO A 34 21.02 -9.07 15.45
C PRO A 34 22.00 -9.10 14.25
N ASN A 35 23.07 -9.89 14.36
CA ASN A 35 24.16 -9.92 13.39
C ASN A 35 24.15 -11.22 12.58
N ILE A 36 24.87 -12.24 13.06
CA ILE A 36 25.08 -13.49 12.34
C ILE A 36 24.27 -14.62 12.97
N ASN A 37 23.60 -15.39 12.13
CA ASN A 37 22.78 -16.53 12.54
C ASN A 37 23.22 -17.79 11.79
N PHE A 38 23.57 -18.85 12.52
CA PHE A 38 23.90 -20.15 11.94
C PHE A 38 22.74 -21.12 12.12
N ILE A 39 22.18 -21.60 11.00
CA ILE A 39 21.09 -22.58 10.98
C ILE A 39 21.65 -23.91 10.49
N THR A 40 21.77 -24.88 11.40
CA THR A 40 22.33 -26.21 11.11
C THR A 40 21.27 -27.30 11.24
N GLY A 41 21.55 -28.50 10.71
CA GLY A 41 20.65 -29.65 10.81
C GLY A 41 20.72 -30.56 9.58
N ASN A 42 20.11 -31.74 9.68
CA ASN A 42 20.16 -32.77 8.64
C ASN A 42 19.51 -32.33 7.32
N ASN A 43 19.89 -32.94 6.21
CA ASN A 43 19.21 -32.72 4.93
C ASN A 43 17.73 -33.10 5.05
N GLY A 44 16.85 -32.24 4.50
CA GLY A 44 15.40 -32.40 4.63
C GLY A 44 14.78 -31.89 5.93
N SER A 45 15.57 -31.41 6.92
CA SER A 45 15.05 -30.90 8.19
C SER A 45 14.26 -29.58 8.11
N GLY A 46 14.17 -28.97 6.91
CA GLY A 46 13.41 -27.75 6.70
C GLY A 46 14.17 -26.44 6.92
N LYS A 47 15.51 -26.45 6.92
CA LYS A 47 16.34 -25.22 7.04
C LYS A 47 15.99 -24.17 5.97
N SER A 48 15.90 -24.59 4.71
CA SER A 48 15.54 -23.71 3.60
C SER A 48 14.11 -23.18 3.68
N ALA A 49 13.25 -23.79 4.51
CA ALA A 49 11.90 -23.28 4.74
C ALA A 49 11.93 -21.97 5.54
N ILE A 50 12.96 -21.72 6.35
CA ILE A 50 13.15 -20.43 7.04
C ILE A 50 13.38 -19.32 6.02
N LEU A 51 14.37 -19.50 5.13
CA LEU A 51 14.64 -18.54 4.05
C LEU A 51 13.44 -18.35 3.13
N THR A 52 12.76 -19.45 2.77
CA THR A 52 11.55 -19.39 1.94
C THR A 52 10.43 -18.65 2.65
N GLY A 53 10.27 -18.88 3.96
CA GLY A 53 9.33 -18.17 4.81
C GLY A 53 9.61 -16.68 4.84
N LEU A 54 10.87 -16.26 4.99
CA LEU A 54 11.26 -14.84 4.94
C LEU A 54 10.88 -14.19 3.60
N VAL A 55 11.27 -14.79 2.47
CA VAL A 55 10.96 -14.26 1.14
C VAL A 55 9.45 -14.16 0.93
N VAL A 56 8.69 -15.21 1.26
CA VAL A 56 7.24 -15.23 1.09
C VAL A 56 6.57 -14.26 2.08
N GLY A 57 6.99 -14.20 3.33
CA GLY A 57 6.39 -13.32 4.33
C GLY A 57 6.60 -11.83 4.03
N LEU A 58 7.72 -11.46 3.42
CA LEU A 58 8.09 -10.07 3.12
C LEU A 58 7.62 -9.58 1.73
N GLY A 59 6.64 -10.25 1.11
CA GLY A 59 6.08 -9.78 -0.16
C GLY A 59 6.60 -10.49 -1.41
N GLY A 60 7.55 -11.40 -1.27
CA GLY A 60 8.14 -12.14 -2.39
C GLY A 60 7.15 -13.07 -3.07
N GLY A 61 7.25 -13.12 -4.40
CA GLY A 61 6.47 -14.06 -5.21
C GLY A 61 6.93 -15.50 -5.01
N ALA A 62 6.01 -16.46 -5.19
CA ALA A 62 6.36 -17.90 -5.08
C ALA A 62 7.51 -18.28 -6.03
N LYS A 63 7.55 -17.69 -7.24
CA LYS A 63 8.62 -17.89 -8.23
C LYS A 63 10.01 -17.48 -7.71
N ALA A 64 10.12 -16.47 -6.84
CA ALA A 64 11.39 -16.00 -6.29
C ALA A 64 12.05 -17.04 -5.36
N THR A 65 11.26 -17.96 -4.83
CA THR A 65 11.74 -19.01 -3.91
C THR A 65 12.35 -20.21 -4.62
N SER A 66 12.18 -20.34 -5.94
CA SER A 66 12.49 -21.56 -6.73
C SER A 66 11.75 -22.84 -6.27
N ARG A 67 10.79 -22.73 -5.33
CA ARG A 67 10.11 -23.87 -4.69
C ARG A 67 8.64 -24.03 -5.04
N GLY A 68 8.04 -23.08 -5.75
CA GLY A 68 6.63 -23.17 -6.13
C GLY A 68 6.18 -22.08 -7.11
N THR A 69 5.08 -22.34 -7.80
CA THR A 69 4.41 -21.39 -8.70
C THR A 69 3.33 -20.58 -7.99
N SER A 70 2.79 -21.11 -6.89
CA SER A 70 1.75 -20.49 -6.07
C SER A 70 2.11 -20.56 -4.60
N VAL A 71 1.73 -19.51 -3.88
CA VAL A 71 1.89 -19.35 -2.44
C VAL A 71 1.16 -20.47 -1.66
N ARG A 72 0.08 -21.02 -2.24
CA ARG A 72 -0.64 -22.18 -1.69
C ARG A 72 0.25 -23.42 -1.58
N GLY A 73 1.24 -23.57 -2.48
CA GLY A 73 2.16 -24.71 -2.48
C GLY A 73 3.07 -24.77 -1.25
N PHE A 74 3.12 -23.71 -0.44
CA PHE A 74 3.88 -23.68 0.80
C PHE A 74 3.08 -24.14 2.03
N ILE A 75 1.78 -24.40 1.89
CA ILE A 75 0.98 -24.96 2.98
C ILE A 75 1.38 -26.42 3.18
N LYS A 76 1.61 -26.81 4.43
CA LYS A 76 1.94 -28.20 4.79
C LYS A 76 0.85 -29.16 4.29
N ASN A 77 1.27 -30.28 3.70
CA ASN A 77 0.34 -31.29 3.18
C ASN A 77 -0.70 -31.71 4.22
N GLY A 78 -1.96 -31.80 3.80
CA GLY A 78 -3.09 -32.14 4.67
C GLY A 78 -3.59 -31.00 5.56
N LYS A 79 -3.06 -29.78 5.44
CA LYS A 79 -3.53 -28.59 6.18
C LYS A 79 -4.31 -27.64 5.29
N GLN A 80 -5.30 -26.96 5.87
CA GLN A 80 -6.19 -26.02 5.17
C GLN A 80 -5.61 -24.60 5.10
N SER A 81 -4.68 -24.27 6.00
CA SER A 81 -4.01 -22.97 6.03
C SER A 81 -2.59 -23.10 6.57
N GLY A 82 -1.76 -22.15 6.16
CA GLY A 82 -0.41 -21.93 6.69
C GLY A 82 -0.20 -20.45 7.01
N GLU A 83 0.72 -20.17 7.91
CA GLU A 83 1.01 -18.82 8.38
C GLU A 83 2.52 -18.60 8.49
N VAL A 84 2.96 -17.43 8.05
CA VAL A 84 4.32 -16.91 8.27
C VAL A 84 4.18 -15.62 9.07
N ILE A 85 4.90 -15.54 10.19
CA ILE A 85 4.96 -14.35 11.03
C ILE A 85 6.40 -13.90 11.10
N ILE A 86 6.66 -12.63 10.81
CA ILE A 86 8.00 -12.03 10.84
C ILE A 86 7.93 -10.81 11.75
N LYS A 87 8.88 -10.69 12.67
CA LYS A 87 9.03 -9.50 13.51
C LYS A 87 10.25 -8.72 13.03
N LEU A 88 10.03 -7.47 12.65
CA LEU A 88 11.08 -6.53 12.26
C LEU A 88 11.29 -5.50 13.36
N ARG A 89 12.54 -5.12 13.59
CA ARG A 89 12.91 -4.02 14.48
C ARG A 89 12.59 -2.68 13.82
N ASN A 90 12.01 -1.77 14.60
CA ASN A 90 11.58 -0.45 14.12
C ASN A 90 11.89 0.62 15.17
N ARG A 91 13.16 0.92 15.40
CA ARG A 91 13.62 1.91 16.39
C ARG A 91 14.50 2.96 15.73
N GLY A 92 14.93 3.94 16.52
CA GLY A 92 15.81 5.02 16.06
C GLY A 92 15.07 6.13 15.31
N SER A 93 15.82 7.14 14.87
CA SER A 93 15.26 8.31 14.17
C SER A 93 14.61 7.98 12.83
N GLU A 94 15.11 6.92 12.18
CA GLU A 94 14.67 6.48 10.87
C GLU A 94 13.59 5.37 10.93
N ALA A 95 12.98 5.14 12.10
CA ALA A 95 11.89 4.16 12.24
C ALA A 95 10.69 4.48 11.32
N PHE A 96 10.16 3.45 10.67
CA PHE A 96 8.97 3.56 9.82
C PHE A 96 7.72 3.78 10.67
N LYS A 97 7.07 4.96 10.53
CA LYS A 97 5.81 5.32 11.21
C LYS A 97 5.79 4.85 12.68
N HIS A 98 6.83 5.25 13.43
CA HIS A 98 7.06 4.80 14.81
C HIS A 98 5.86 5.09 15.74
N ASP A 99 5.16 6.18 15.50
CA ASP A 99 3.90 6.56 16.14
C ASP A 99 2.79 5.50 16.02
N GLN A 100 2.76 4.75 14.91
CA GLN A 100 1.73 3.75 14.64
C GLN A 100 2.17 2.32 14.99
N TYR A 101 3.41 1.97 14.67
CA TYR A 101 3.92 0.62 14.85
C TYR A 101 4.72 0.41 16.14
N GLY A 102 5.27 1.47 16.72
CA GLY A 102 6.22 1.39 17.84
C GLY A 102 7.52 0.70 17.46
N ASP A 103 8.20 0.13 18.46
CA ASP A 103 9.56 -0.40 18.36
C ASP A 103 9.72 -1.66 17.49
N SER A 104 8.62 -2.23 17.00
CA SER A 104 8.64 -3.42 16.17
C SER A 104 7.43 -3.52 15.27
N ILE A 105 7.63 -4.01 14.04
CA ILE A 105 6.57 -4.29 13.08
C ILE A 105 6.39 -5.80 12.98
N ILE A 106 5.17 -6.28 13.16
CA ILE A 106 4.83 -7.71 13.05
C ILE A 106 4.07 -7.93 11.74
N ILE A 107 4.70 -8.65 10.82
CA ILE A 107 4.17 -8.98 9.50
C ILE A 107 3.62 -10.41 9.55
N LYS A 108 2.32 -10.57 9.36
CA LYS A 108 1.66 -11.89 9.27
C LYS A 108 1.13 -12.10 7.87
N ARG A 109 1.63 -13.15 7.20
CA ARG A 109 1.07 -13.65 5.94
C ARG A 109 0.31 -14.95 6.20
N THR A 110 -1.00 -14.92 6.00
CA THR A 110 -1.85 -16.11 6.05
C THR A 110 -2.12 -16.60 4.64
N MET A 111 -1.94 -17.90 4.42
CA MET A 111 -2.19 -18.57 3.15
C MET A 111 -3.24 -19.63 3.37
N LYS A 112 -4.28 -19.65 2.55
CA LYS A 112 -5.36 -20.64 2.63
C LYS A 112 -5.31 -21.55 1.42
N ALA A 113 -5.69 -22.82 1.61
CA ALA A 113 -5.85 -23.76 0.51
C ALA A 113 -6.95 -23.28 -0.47
N VAL A 114 -7.98 -22.62 0.06
CA VAL A 114 -9.06 -21.99 -0.69
C VAL A 114 -9.22 -20.56 -0.18
N GLY A 115 -9.30 -19.57 -1.09
CA GLY A 115 -9.48 -18.15 -0.72
C GLY A 115 -8.20 -17.31 -0.64
N GLY A 116 -7.13 -17.73 -1.32
CA GLY A 116 -5.95 -16.89 -1.56
C GLY A 116 -5.01 -16.69 -0.35
N SER A 117 -4.30 -15.57 -0.34
CA SER A 117 -3.41 -15.16 0.76
C SER A 117 -3.69 -13.74 1.19
N ALA A 118 -3.54 -13.44 2.47
CA ALA A 118 -3.77 -12.11 3.03
C ALA A 118 -2.62 -11.71 3.96
N TYR A 119 -2.40 -10.40 4.08
CA TYR A 119 -1.45 -9.80 5.03
C TYR A 119 -2.19 -9.15 6.20
N ARG A 120 -1.55 -9.18 7.37
CA ARG A 120 -1.88 -8.37 8.54
C ARG A 120 -0.57 -7.80 9.08
N LEU A 121 -0.51 -6.49 9.17
CA LEU A 121 0.62 -5.71 9.67
C LEU A 121 0.19 -5.17 11.03
N GLU A 122 0.91 -5.57 12.07
CA GLU A 122 0.61 -5.25 13.46
C GLU A 122 1.75 -4.44 14.08
N ASN A 123 1.41 -3.62 15.06
CA ASN A 123 2.36 -2.89 15.88
C ASN A 123 3.07 -3.81 16.90
N ALA A 124 3.97 -3.24 17.71
CA ALA A 124 4.73 -3.97 18.72
C ALA A 124 3.86 -4.70 19.77
N GLU A 125 2.64 -4.22 20.01
CA GLU A 125 1.67 -4.80 20.94
C GLU A 125 0.77 -5.88 20.30
N GLY A 126 0.90 -6.11 18.98
CA GLY A 126 0.07 -7.05 18.23
C GLY A 126 -1.27 -6.48 17.76
N LYS A 127 -1.47 -5.16 17.82
CA LYS A 127 -2.66 -4.48 17.29
C LYS A 127 -2.51 -4.28 15.79
N LEU A 128 -3.58 -4.58 15.04
CA LEU A 128 -3.63 -4.40 13.59
C LEU A 128 -3.52 -2.91 13.22
N VAL A 129 -2.56 -2.59 12.36
CA VAL A 129 -2.36 -1.26 11.76
C VAL A 129 -2.84 -1.25 10.32
N SER A 130 -2.46 -2.27 9.52
CA SER A 130 -2.84 -2.37 8.11
C SER A 130 -2.97 -3.81 7.64
N ASN A 131 -3.74 -4.03 6.57
CA ASN A 131 -3.87 -5.32 5.87
C ASN A 131 -3.52 -5.22 4.38
N LYS A 132 -3.05 -4.05 3.94
CA LYS A 132 -2.74 -3.74 2.54
C LYS A 132 -1.35 -4.25 2.18
N LYS A 133 -1.19 -4.78 0.97
CA LYS A 133 0.13 -5.22 0.47
C LYS A 133 1.00 -4.00 0.18
N GLU A 134 0.42 -2.90 -0.24
CA GLU A 134 1.13 -1.66 -0.56
C GLU A 134 1.87 -1.10 0.67
N GLU A 135 1.26 -1.18 1.86
CA GLU A 135 1.92 -0.79 3.13
C GLU A 135 3.11 -1.71 3.45
N LEU A 136 3.01 -3.02 3.17
CA LEU A 136 4.13 -3.93 3.31
C LEU A 136 5.26 -3.57 2.35
N ASP A 137 4.92 -3.27 1.10
CA ASP A 137 5.90 -2.88 0.09
C ASP A 137 6.63 -1.59 0.52
N HIS A 138 5.93 -0.61 1.11
CA HIS A 138 6.55 0.58 1.73
C HIS A 138 7.47 0.25 2.91
N ILE A 139 7.10 -0.67 3.80
CA ILE A 139 7.95 -1.07 4.93
C ILE A 139 9.24 -1.73 4.43
N VAL A 140 9.12 -2.63 3.46
CA VAL A 140 10.25 -3.37 2.87
C VAL A 140 11.19 -2.42 2.12
N ASP A 141 10.64 -1.44 1.40
CA ASP A 141 11.38 -0.40 0.69
C ASP A 141 12.09 0.55 1.66
N HIS A 142 11.38 1.06 2.68
CA HIS A 142 11.94 1.94 3.72
C HIS A 142 13.10 1.29 4.48
N PHE A 143 13.02 -0.02 4.75
CA PHE A 143 14.10 -0.78 5.37
C PHE A 143 15.14 -1.32 4.38
N ASN A 144 14.99 -1.04 3.07
CA ASN A 144 15.85 -1.52 2.00
C ASN A 144 16.06 -3.05 2.02
N ILE A 145 15.00 -3.81 2.30
CA ILE A 145 15.05 -5.27 2.36
C ILE A 145 14.84 -5.86 0.97
N GLN A 146 15.94 -6.21 0.30
CA GLN A 146 15.92 -6.61 -1.11
C GLN A 146 15.65 -8.10 -1.33
N ILE A 147 14.45 -8.58 -1.00
CA ILE A 147 14.10 -10.01 -1.10
C ILE A 147 14.14 -10.61 -2.51
N ASN A 148 14.07 -9.79 -3.56
CA ASN A 148 14.12 -10.21 -4.96
C ASN A 148 15.53 -10.12 -5.56
N ASN A 149 16.49 -9.53 -4.82
CA ASN A 149 17.87 -9.42 -5.26
C ASN A 149 18.61 -10.74 -4.96
N PRO A 150 19.12 -11.46 -5.97
CA PRO A 150 19.78 -12.75 -5.76
C PRO A 150 21.11 -12.66 -4.99
N VAL A 151 21.69 -11.46 -4.84
CA VAL A 151 22.88 -11.24 -4.01
C VAL A 151 22.53 -11.08 -2.53
N ALA A 152 21.38 -10.46 -2.22
CA ALA A 152 20.89 -10.35 -0.85
C ALA A 152 20.25 -11.67 -0.39
N VAL A 153 19.46 -12.30 -1.25
CA VAL A 153 18.81 -13.59 -1.00
C VAL A 153 19.34 -14.63 -1.97
N LEU A 154 20.40 -15.32 -1.56
CA LEU A 154 20.99 -16.39 -2.35
C LEU A 154 20.34 -17.74 -2.00
N ASN A 155 19.30 -18.12 -2.74
CA ASN A 155 18.67 -19.43 -2.59
C ASN A 155 19.53 -20.56 -3.21
N GLN A 156 19.27 -21.81 -2.81
CA GLN A 156 20.05 -22.99 -3.22
C GLN A 156 20.09 -23.20 -4.74
N ASP A 157 18.99 -22.93 -5.44
CA ASP A 157 18.92 -23.15 -6.90
C ASP A 157 19.57 -22.00 -7.65
N THR A 158 19.40 -20.77 -7.17
CA THR A 158 20.06 -19.56 -7.70
C THR A 158 21.58 -19.66 -7.55
N SER A 159 22.08 -20.11 -6.39
CA SER A 159 23.52 -20.33 -6.20
C SER A 159 24.08 -21.40 -7.14
N ARG A 160 23.38 -22.54 -7.26
CA ARG A 160 23.75 -23.60 -8.22
C ARG A 160 23.76 -23.07 -9.65
N ASN A 161 22.68 -22.41 -10.07
CA ASN A 161 22.55 -21.90 -11.44
C ASN A 161 23.62 -20.84 -11.74
N PHE A 162 23.96 -19.97 -10.78
CA PHE A 162 25.01 -18.98 -10.94
C PHE A 162 26.39 -19.63 -11.17
N LEU A 163 26.74 -20.65 -10.38
CA LEU A 163 28.03 -21.35 -10.49
C LEU A 163 28.12 -22.22 -11.74
N HIS A 164 27.01 -22.85 -12.15
CA HIS A 164 26.99 -23.77 -13.28
C HIS A 164 26.65 -23.11 -14.62
N SER A 165 26.16 -21.87 -14.65
CA SER A 165 25.89 -21.18 -15.90
C SER A 165 27.19 -20.89 -16.65
N LYS A 166 27.35 -21.54 -17.80
CA LYS A 166 28.45 -21.32 -18.74
C LYS A 166 28.18 -20.17 -19.71
N ASN A 167 26.97 -19.62 -19.73
CA ASN A 167 26.56 -18.61 -20.71
C ASN A 167 26.90 -17.20 -20.20
N PRO A 168 27.75 -16.42 -20.92
CA PRO A 168 28.08 -15.04 -20.56
C PRO A 168 26.86 -14.13 -20.43
N ASN A 169 25.82 -14.35 -21.25
CA ASN A 169 24.60 -13.51 -21.22
C ASN A 169 23.83 -13.68 -19.91
N ASP A 170 23.80 -14.88 -19.34
CA ASP A 170 23.11 -15.13 -18.08
C ASP A 170 23.86 -14.51 -16.91
N LYS A 171 25.21 -14.49 -16.95
CA LYS A 171 26.04 -13.77 -15.98
C LYS A 171 25.82 -12.27 -16.06
N TYR A 172 25.70 -11.71 -17.26
CA TYR A 172 25.40 -10.29 -17.45
C TYR A 172 24.01 -9.92 -16.91
N LYS A 173 22.98 -10.72 -17.22
CA LYS A 173 21.64 -10.54 -16.63
C LYS A 173 21.66 -10.62 -15.11
N PHE A 174 22.40 -11.59 -14.55
CA PHE A 174 22.56 -11.71 -13.11
C PHE A 174 23.22 -10.47 -12.51
N PHE A 175 24.28 -9.95 -13.14
CA PHE A 175 24.94 -8.72 -12.73
C PHE A 175 23.99 -7.51 -12.75
N LEU A 176 23.23 -7.32 -13.84
CA LEU A 176 22.26 -6.23 -13.96
C LEU A 176 21.18 -6.30 -12.88
N LYS A 177 20.70 -7.50 -12.56
CA LYS A 177 19.72 -7.72 -11.50
C LYS A 177 20.30 -7.49 -10.11
N ALA A 178 21.52 -7.99 -9.88
CA ALA A 178 22.24 -7.85 -8.61
C ALA A 178 22.56 -6.39 -8.27
N THR A 179 22.96 -5.62 -9.28
CA THR A 179 23.29 -4.19 -9.17
C THR A 179 22.06 -3.28 -9.28
N GLN A 180 20.86 -3.85 -9.42
CA GLN A 180 19.58 -3.14 -9.62
C GLN A 180 19.53 -2.24 -10.87
N LEU A 181 20.51 -2.32 -11.77
CA LEU A 181 20.51 -1.57 -13.03
C LEU A 181 19.34 -1.97 -13.93
N GLU A 182 18.90 -3.23 -13.86
CA GLU A 182 17.70 -3.67 -14.57
C GLU A 182 16.44 -2.96 -14.06
N GLN A 183 16.29 -2.83 -12.74
CA GLN A 183 15.15 -2.13 -12.12
C GLN A 183 15.20 -0.64 -12.48
N MET A 184 16.35 0.00 -12.30
CA MET A 184 16.54 1.42 -12.64
C MET A 184 16.17 1.71 -14.11
N LYS A 185 16.55 0.83 -15.03
CA LYS A 185 16.18 0.95 -16.44
C LYS A 185 14.67 0.84 -16.65
N GLN A 186 14.01 -0.11 -16.00
CA GLN A 186 12.56 -0.29 -16.09
C GLN A 186 11.82 0.92 -15.53
N ASP A 187 12.24 1.42 -14.36
CA ASP A 187 11.67 2.60 -13.72
C ASP A 187 11.81 3.82 -14.63
N TYR A 188 12.99 4.03 -15.23
CA TYR A 188 13.19 5.13 -16.18
C TYR A 188 12.25 5.06 -17.38
N CYS A 189 12.06 3.87 -17.96
CA CYS A 189 11.11 3.67 -19.05
C CYS A 189 9.68 3.98 -18.62
N SER A 190 9.24 3.47 -17.48
CA SER A 190 7.89 3.71 -16.95
C SER A 190 7.65 5.17 -16.59
N ILE A 191 8.62 5.85 -15.99
CA ILE A 191 8.54 7.29 -15.70
C ILE A 191 8.40 8.08 -17.00
N THR A 192 9.22 7.75 -18.01
CA THR A 192 9.16 8.44 -19.31
C THR A 192 7.79 8.27 -19.97
N GLU A 193 7.22 7.07 -19.94
CA GLU A 193 5.88 6.78 -20.46
C GLU A 193 4.80 7.56 -19.69
N GLN A 194 4.85 7.55 -18.35
CA GLN A 194 3.92 8.30 -17.50
C GLN A 194 4.01 9.82 -17.71
N MET A 195 5.22 10.33 -17.96
CA MET A 195 5.43 11.75 -18.29
C MET A 195 4.73 12.12 -19.60
N GLU A 196 4.84 11.30 -20.64
CA GLU A 196 4.17 11.56 -21.91
C GLU A 196 2.64 11.50 -21.79
N ILE A 197 2.11 10.51 -21.05
CA ILE A 197 0.67 10.42 -20.76
C ILE A 197 0.20 11.68 -20.01
N THR A 198 0.95 12.09 -18.99
CA THR A 198 0.60 13.24 -18.14
C THR A 198 0.64 14.55 -18.93
N LYS A 199 1.64 14.74 -19.81
CA LYS A 199 1.68 15.89 -20.73
C LYS A 199 0.44 15.93 -21.64
N GLY A 200 0.01 14.79 -22.17
CA GLY A 200 -1.21 14.68 -22.98
C GLY A 200 -2.47 15.07 -22.20
N ILE A 201 -2.58 14.63 -20.94
CA ILE A 201 -3.67 15.01 -20.03
C ILE A 201 -3.65 16.52 -19.76
N ILE A 202 -2.47 17.09 -19.46
CA ILE A 202 -2.31 18.52 -19.21
C ILE A 202 -2.77 19.33 -20.42
N SER A 203 -2.30 19.00 -21.62
CA SER A 203 -2.71 19.70 -22.85
C SER A 203 -4.22 19.63 -23.10
N THR A 204 -4.83 18.47 -22.83
CA THR A 204 -6.29 18.31 -22.93
C THR A 204 -7.02 19.17 -21.87
N LYS A 205 -6.51 19.21 -20.63
CA LYS A 205 -7.12 20.02 -19.57
C LYS A 205 -6.96 21.52 -19.83
N GLU A 206 -5.81 21.96 -20.33
CA GLU A 206 -5.56 23.36 -20.72
C GLU A 206 -6.55 23.86 -21.78
N THR A 207 -6.98 23.00 -22.71
CA THR A 207 -7.98 23.35 -23.71
C THR A 207 -9.43 23.26 -23.20
N THR A 208 -9.71 22.39 -22.22
CA THR A 208 -11.06 22.16 -21.69
C THR A 208 -11.44 23.12 -20.54
N VAL A 209 -10.46 23.57 -19.75
CA VAL A 209 -10.70 24.48 -18.61
C VAL A 209 -11.33 25.81 -19.06
N PRO A 210 -10.87 26.48 -20.13
CA PRO A 210 -11.47 27.73 -20.58
C PRO A 210 -12.93 27.57 -21.04
N THR A 211 -13.26 26.48 -21.73
CA THR A 211 -14.62 26.16 -22.18
C THR A 211 -15.56 25.92 -21.01
N LEU A 212 -15.14 25.09 -20.03
CA LEU A 212 -15.91 24.88 -18.81
C LEU A 212 -16.08 26.18 -18.00
N HIS A 213 -15.06 27.03 -17.96
CA HIS A 213 -15.16 28.33 -17.29
C HIS A 213 -16.19 29.23 -17.96
N ALA A 214 -16.24 29.24 -19.31
CA ALA A 214 -17.25 29.99 -20.06
C ALA A 214 -18.68 29.47 -19.80
N GLU A 215 -18.86 28.15 -19.73
CA GLU A 215 -20.16 27.53 -19.40
C GLU A 215 -20.62 27.90 -18.00
N VAL A 216 -19.73 27.84 -16.99
CA VAL A 216 -20.05 28.26 -15.61
C VAL A 216 -20.53 29.72 -15.60
N LEU A 217 -19.84 30.60 -16.33
CA LEU A 217 -20.17 32.02 -16.38
C LEU A 217 -21.51 32.28 -17.09
N GLU A 218 -21.88 31.44 -18.07
CA GLU A 218 -23.20 31.47 -18.70
C GLU A 218 -24.30 31.01 -17.73
N TRP A 219 -24.08 29.91 -17.02
CA TRP A 219 -25.03 29.39 -16.04
C TRP A 219 -25.24 30.34 -14.86
N GLU A 220 -24.20 31.03 -14.40
CA GLU A 220 -24.32 32.08 -13.38
C GLU A 220 -25.20 33.24 -13.85
N LYS A 221 -25.08 33.66 -15.13
CA LYS A 221 -25.95 34.70 -15.69
C LYS A 221 -27.41 34.25 -15.72
N LYS A 222 -27.67 33.02 -16.18
CA LYS A 222 -29.02 32.44 -16.20
C LYS A 222 -29.61 32.33 -14.80
N PHE A 223 -28.81 31.90 -13.83
CA PHE A 223 -29.21 31.79 -12.43
C PHE A 223 -29.62 33.15 -11.85
N LYS A 224 -28.81 34.19 -12.06
CA LYS A 224 -29.15 35.57 -11.63
C LYS A 224 -30.44 36.08 -12.27
N ALA A 225 -30.68 35.76 -13.54
CA ALA A 225 -31.91 36.16 -14.22
C ALA A 225 -33.15 35.48 -13.59
N VAL A 226 -33.06 34.19 -13.24
CA VAL A 226 -34.14 33.47 -12.55
C VAL A 226 -34.37 34.04 -11.16
N GLN A 227 -33.30 34.32 -10.41
CA GLN A 227 -33.39 34.93 -9.08
C GLN A 227 -34.13 36.28 -9.12
N ASN A 228 -33.80 37.14 -10.11
CA ASN A 228 -34.52 38.41 -10.30
C ASN A 228 -36.01 38.21 -10.63
N CYS A 229 -36.36 37.18 -11.41
CA CYS A 229 -37.77 36.85 -11.69
C CYS A 229 -38.52 36.42 -10.43
N ASP A 230 -37.88 35.64 -9.55
CA ASP A 230 -38.48 35.24 -8.27
C ASP A 230 -38.66 36.44 -7.33
N ASP A 231 -37.71 37.38 -7.29
CA ASP A 231 -37.85 38.63 -6.54
C ASP A 231 -39.03 39.48 -7.06
N LEU A 232 -39.19 39.59 -8.39
CA LEU A 232 -40.32 40.29 -9.00
C LEU A 232 -41.66 39.60 -8.71
N ARG A 233 -41.70 38.25 -8.71
CA ARG A 233 -42.89 37.50 -8.28
C ARG A 233 -43.23 37.78 -6.82
N GLY A 234 -42.23 37.84 -5.93
CA GLY A 234 -42.41 38.23 -4.54
C GLY A 234 -43.05 39.62 -4.41
N LYS A 235 -42.55 40.61 -5.18
CA LYS A 235 -43.13 41.96 -5.22
C LYS A 235 -44.57 41.99 -5.74
N ILE A 236 -44.87 41.24 -6.80
CA ILE A 236 -46.23 41.11 -7.32
C ILE A 236 -47.17 40.54 -6.25
N GLN A 237 -46.72 39.53 -5.51
CA GLN A 237 -47.52 38.94 -4.44
C GLN A 237 -47.76 39.91 -3.29
N ALA A 238 -46.74 40.69 -2.90
CA ALA A 238 -46.88 41.74 -1.89
C ALA A 238 -47.90 42.82 -2.30
N LEU A 239 -47.79 43.33 -3.53
CA LEU A 239 -48.75 44.31 -4.08
C LEU A 239 -50.17 43.77 -4.16
N LYS A 240 -50.34 42.48 -4.51
CA LYS A 240 -51.67 41.83 -4.48
C LYS A 240 -52.25 41.79 -3.07
N ASN A 241 -51.43 41.51 -2.06
CA ASN A 241 -51.85 41.52 -0.67
C ASN A 241 -52.24 42.95 -0.23
N GLU A 242 -51.48 43.98 -0.63
CA GLU A 242 -51.82 45.39 -0.36
C GLU A 242 -53.15 45.79 -1.00
N ILE A 243 -53.41 45.40 -2.25
CA ILE A 243 -54.70 45.63 -2.92
C ILE A 243 -55.83 44.94 -2.14
N ALA A 244 -55.64 43.70 -1.71
CA ALA A 244 -56.65 42.99 -0.93
C ALA A 244 -56.96 43.71 0.39
N TRP A 245 -55.94 44.22 1.09
CA TRP A 245 -56.12 45.02 2.31
C TRP A 245 -56.81 46.36 2.04
N ALA A 246 -56.48 47.05 0.95
CA ALA A 246 -57.15 48.31 0.58
C ALA A 246 -58.66 48.11 0.34
N ILE A 247 -59.04 47.02 -0.34
CA ILE A 247 -60.45 46.65 -0.56
C ILE A 247 -61.16 46.36 0.77
N VAL A 248 -60.48 45.69 1.72
CA VAL A 248 -61.05 45.46 3.06
C VAL A 248 -61.28 46.78 3.79
N ILE A 249 -60.33 47.72 3.75
CA ILE A 249 -60.46 49.04 4.37
C ILE A 249 -61.63 49.82 3.76
N GLU A 250 -61.77 49.86 2.43
CA GLU A 250 -62.91 50.51 1.76
C GLU A 250 -64.25 49.88 2.19
N CYS A 251 -64.33 48.55 2.27
CA CYS A 251 -65.52 47.85 2.74
C CYS A 251 -65.82 48.15 4.23
N GLU A 252 -64.80 48.28 5.07
CA GLU A 252 -64.94 48.62 6.49
C GLU A 252 -65.40 50.08 6.67
N GLU A 253 -64.91 51.03 5.88
CA GLU A 253 -65.37 52.42 5.88
C GLU A 253 -66.85 52.54 5.44
N VAL A 254 -67.27 51.77 4.44
CA VAL A 254 -68.68 51.71 3.99
C VAL A 254 -69.57 51.00 5.01
N SER A 255 -69.01 50.10 5.82
CA SER A 255 -69.73 49.34 6.85
C SER A 255 -69.69 49.97 8.24
N GLN A 256 -69.01 51.12 8.41
CA GLN A 256 -69.10 51.88 9.66
C GLN A 256 -70.53 52.42 9.81
N PRO A 257 -71.28 52.01 10.87
CA PRO A 257 -72.58 52.58 11.12
C PRO A 257 -72.40 54.05 11.49
N PHE A 258 -73.17 54.93 10.85
CA PHE A 258 -73.37 56.30 11.33
C PHE A 258 -73.81 56.26 12.80
N CYS A 259 -72.89 56.58 13.72
CA CYS A 259 -73.14 56.89 15.12
C CYS A 259 -72.07 57.86 15.62
#